data_AF-A0A530C255-F1
#
_entry.id   AF-A0A530C255-F1
#
_cell.length_a   1.000
_cell.length_b   1.000
_cell.length_c   1.000
_cell.angle_alpha   90.00
_cell.angle_beta   90.00
_cell.angle_gamma   90.00
#
_symmetry.space_group_name_H-M   'P 1'
#
loop_
_entity.id
_entity.type
_entity.pdbx_description
1 polymer ?
#
loop_
_entity_poly.entity_id
_entity_poly.type
_entity_poly.pdbx_seq_one_letter_code
_entity_poly.pdbx_strand_id
1 'polypeptide(L)'
;MPLMKEPSCVVEYEGHKWEPHGIAAKIDVQRFVVAAMESITPPWRPIPSRLVARFLGTSLQTLANYRVRGLGPETEPMRRGWGNRIYYRPDKIAEWLSGGKCSDWQFSALWLQRMGMPLEVVSEDTVLERIAQLERVDNLFPAVNQLWRNFREVDAS
;
A
#
# COMPACT_ATOMS: atom_id res chain seq x y z
N MET A 1 -11.34 -33.17 -19.73
CA MET A 1 -10.83 -32.38 -18.60
C MET A 1 -10.27 -31.08 -19.17
N PRO A 2 -10.77 -29.89 -18.80
CA PRO A 2 -10.21 -28.66 -19.33
C PRO A 2 -8.86 -28.39 -18.64
N LEU A 3 -7.84 -28.17 -19.47
CA LEU A 3 -6.52 -27.68 -19.08
C LEU A 3 -6.71 -26.36 -18.31
N MET A 4 -6.38 -26.36 -17.03
CA MET A 4 -6.19 -25.13 -16.27
C MET A 4 -5.07 -24.35 -16.97
N LYS A 5 -5.43 -23.25 -17.64
CA LYS A 5 -4.43 -22.26 -18.10
C LYS A 5 -3.72 -21.77 -16.84
N GLU A 6 -2.42 -22.03 -16.76
CA GLU A 6 -1.57 -21.34 -15.80
C GLU A 6 -1.78 -19.83 -15.99
N PRO A 7 -2.06 -19.04 -14.93
CA PRO A 7 -2.20 -17.60 -15.06
C PRO A 7 -0.86 -17.04 -15.56
N SER A 8 -0.84 -16.63 -16.82
CA SER A 8 0.37 -16.33 -17.61
C SER A 8 0.99 -14.96 -17.31
N CYS A 9 0.61 -14.28 -16.24
CA CYS A 9 1.22 -13.01 -15.86
C CYS A 9 1.50 -12.98 -14.36
N VAL A 10 2.65 -13.53 -13.99
CA VAL A 10 3.28 -13.21 -12.72
C VAL A 10 3.84 -11.80 -12.86
N VAL A 11 3.38 -10.86 -12.03
CA VAL A 11 4.14 -9.62 -11.86
C VAL A 11 5.37 -10.02 -11.07
N GLU A 12 6.55 -10.00 -11.69
CA GLU A 12 7.79 -10.32 -10.99
C GLU A 12 8.10 -9.18 -10.02
N TYR A 13 8.04 -9.49 -8.72
CA TYR A 13 8.50 -8.57 -7.69
C TYR A 13 10.01 -8.70 -7.53
N GLU A 14 10.72 -7.69 -7.97
CA GLU A 14 12.16 -7.57 -7.73
C GLU A 14 12.43 -6.28 -6.97
N GLY A 15 11.95 -6.21 -5.71
CA GLY A 15 12.24 -5.04 -4.86
C GLY A 15 13.74 -4.76 -4.67
N HIS A 16 14.60 -5.75 -4.93
CA HIS A 16 16.06 -5.60 -4.99
C HIS A 16 16.55 -4.77 -6.18
N LYS A 17 15.71 -4.54 -7.20
CA LYS A 17 16.00 -3.71 -8.38
C LYS A 17 15.43 -2.30 -8.28
N TRP A 18 14.74 -1.97 -7.19
CA TRP A 18 14.32 -0.60 -6.94
C TRP A 18 15.54 0.22 -6.55
N GLU A 19 15.72 1.33 -7.25
CA GLU A 19 16.81 2.27 -7.01
C GLU A 19 16.17 3.55 -6.48
N PRO A 20 15.84 3.60 -5.18
CA PRO A 20 15.30 4.80 -4.57
C PRO A 20 16.31 5.94 -4.66
N HIS A 21 15.83 7.14 -4.98
CA HIS A 21 16.67 8.33 -5.11
C HIS A 21 16.50 9.29 -3.93
N GLY A 22 17.50 10.13 -3.67
CA GLY A 22 17.45 11.18 -2.65
C GLY A 22 17.20 10.64 -1.24
N ILE A 23 16.15 11.12 -0.57
CA ILE A 23 15.81 10.69 0.80
C ILE A 23 15.30 9.24 0.83
N ALA A 24 14.61 8.78 -0.22
CA ALA A 24 14.12 7.41 -0.30
C ALA A 24 15.26 6.38 -0.24
N ALA A 25 16.48 6.74 -0.67
CA ALA A 25 17.65 5.88 -0.61
C ALA A 25 18.07 5.50 0.82
N LYS A 26 17.56 6.22 1.83
CA LYS A 26 17.80 5.95 3.25
C LYS A 26 16.74 5.06 3.87
N ILE A 27 15.75 4.61 3.09
CA ILE A 27 14.67 3.76 3.54
C ILE A 27 15.02 2.30 3.27
N ASP A 28 14.72 1.45 4.25
CA ASP A 28 14.75 0.00 4.08
C ASP A 28 13.55 -0.43 3.22
N VAL A 29 13.75 -0.46 1.90
CA VAL A 29 12.73 -0.83 0.91
C VAL A 29 12.24 -2.26 1.16
N GLN A 30 13.15 -3.18 1.48
CA GLN A 30 12.79 -4.59 1.70
C GLN A 30 11.86 -4.72 2.90
N ARG A 31 12.17 -4.03 4.01
CA ARG A 31 11.28 -3.98 5.18
C ARG A 31 9.91 -3.41 4.83
N PHE A 32 9.87 -2.31 4.07
CA PHE A 32 8.60 -1.72 3.65
C PHE A 32 7.75 -2.73 2.86
N VAL A 33 8.34 -3.39 1.86
CA VAL A 33 7.56 -4.28 1.00
C VAL A 33 7.11 -5.52 1.76
N VAL A 34 7.96 -6.13 2.59
CA VAL A 34 7.56 -7.26 3.44
C VAL A 34 6.38 -6.84 4.33
N ALA A 35 6.48 -5.70 5.02
CA ALA A 35 5.41 -5.21 5.89
C ALA A 35 4.10 -4.92 5.12
N ALA A 36 4.19 -4.36 3.92
CA ALA A 36 3.01 -4.04 3.10
C ALA A 36 2.39 -5.30 2.46
N MET A 37 3.19 -6.28 2.05
CA MET A 37 2.72 -7.52 1.42
C MET A 37 2.16 -8.52 2.42
N GLU A 38 2.67 -8.54 3.65
CA GLU A 38 2.16 -9.37 4.74
C GLU A 38 1.01 -8.70 5.52
N SER A 39 0.76 -7.42 5.24
CA SER A 39 -0.35 -6.69 5.84
C SER A 39 -1.69 -7.22 5.33
N ILE A 40 -2.59 -7.48 6.27
CA ILE A 40 -4.02 -7.75 6.01
C ILE A 40 -4.76 -6.55 5.41
N THR A 41 -4.17 -5.35 5.51
CA THR A 41 -4.70 -4.14 4.87
C THR A 41 -4.23 -4.09 3.42
N PRO A 42 -5.16 -4.01 2.45
CA PRO A 42 -4.80 -3.86 1.04
C PRO A 42 -4.00 -2.59 0.79
N PRO A 43 -3.08 -2.59 -0.19
CA PRO A 43 -2.16 -1.49 -0.41
C PRO A 43 -2.83 -0.23 -0.97
N TRP A 44 -4.04 -0.33 -1.53
CA TRP A 44 -4.85 0.83 -1.94
C TRP A 44 -5.68 1.44 -0.81
N ARG A 45 -5.66 0.85 0.40
CA ARG A 45 -6.40 1.38 1.54
C ARG A 45 -5.49 2.32 2.36
N PRO A 46 -5.94 3.55 2.66
CA PRO A 46 -5.13 4.49 3.43
C PRO A 46 -4.80 3.97 4.83
N ILE A 47 -3.57 4.16 5.27
CA ILE A 47 -3.08 3.86 6.62
C ILE A 47 -2.51 5.12 7.30
N PRO A 48 -2.59 5.22 8.64
CA PRO A 48 -2.13 6.40 9.35
C PRO A 48 -0.60 6.52 9.32
N SER A 49 -0.11 7.76 9.40
CA SER A 49 1.34 8.09 9.38
C SER A 49 2.18 7.27 10.36
N ARG A 50 1.62 6.91 11.53
CA ARG A 50 2.31 6.09 12.54
C ARG A 50 2.58 4.67 12.05
N LEU A 51 1.64 4.06 11.32
CA LEU A 51 1.82 2.73 10.74
C LEU A 51 2.82 2.79 9.58
N VAL A 52 2.73 3.83 8.74
CA VAL A 52 3.69 4.10 7.65
C VAL A 52 5.11 4.21 8.18
N ALA A 53 5.32 4.97 9.27
CA ALA A 53 6.65 5.09 9.88
C ALA A 53 7.22 3.72 10.30
N ARG A 54 6.38 2.82 10.84
CA ARG A 54 6.79 1.45 11.18
C ARG A 54 7.15 0.61 9.96
N PHE A 55 6.38 0.73 8.88
CA PHE A 55 6.63 0.01 7.61
C PHE A 55 7.96 0.48 7.01
N LEU A 56 8.18 1.80 6.96
CA LEU A 56 9.41 2.41 6.42
C LEU A 56 10.64 2.27 7.34
N GLY A 57 10.47 1.74 8.56
CA GLY A 57 11.56 1.65 9.55
C GLY A 57 12.09 3.02 10.00
N THR A 58 11.24 4.04 10.00
CA THR A 58 11.62 5.43 10.34
C THR A 58 10.78 5.99 11.48
N SER A 59 11.12 7.20 11.96
CA SER A 59 10.33 7.89 12.98
C SER A 59 9.18 8.70 12.37
N LEU A 60 8.12 8.94 13.14
CA LEU A 60 7.02 9.82 12.71
C LEU A 60 7.50 11.24 12.43
N GLN A 61 8.45 11.76 13.23
CA GLN A 61 9.06 13.06 13.01
C GLN A 61 9.80 13.12 11.67
N THR A 62 10.53 12.05 11.34
CA THR A 62 11.24 11.93 10.06
C THR A 62 10.26 11.96 8.89
N LEU A 63 9.17 11.18 8.96
CA LEU A 63 8.13 11.17 7.93
C LEU A 63 7.44 12.55 7.78
N ALA A 64 7.16 13.23 8.89
CA ALA A 64 6.61 14.58 8.88
C ALA A 64 7.57 15.58 8.21
N ASN A 65 8.87 15.50 8.51
CA ASN A 65 9.88 16.34 7.88
C ASN A 65 9.97 16.10 6.36
N TYR A 66 9.86 14.85 5.91
CA TYR A 66 9.85 14.54 4.47
C TYR A 66 8.65 15.17 3.77
N ARG A 67 7.46 15.07 4.38
CA ARG A 67 6.24 15.68 3.87
C ARG A 67 6.37 17.20 3.76
N VAL A 68 6.80 17.87 4.84
CA VAL A 68 6.94 19.34 4.86
C VAL A 68 7.93 19.83 3.79
N ARG A 69 8.93 19.01 3.45
CA ARG A 69 9.93 19.32 2.42
C ARG A 69 9.52 18.91 1.01
N GLY A 70 8.37 18.25 0.82
CA GLY A 70 7.95 17.71 -0.48
C GLY A 70 8.84 16.58 -1.00
N LEU A 71 9.52 15.85 -0.11
CA LEU A 71 10.47 14.78 -0.46
C LEU A 71 9.95 13.38 -0.10
N GLY A 72 8.79 13.31 0.55
CA GLY A 72 8.15 12.06 0.98
C GLY A 72 7.10 11.55 -0.01
N PRO A 73 6.50 10.40 0.28
CA PRO A 73 5.40 9.86 -0.51
C PRO A 73 4.18 10.77 -0.45
N GLU A 74 3.35 10.70 -1.50
CA GLU A 74 2.10 11.46 -1.58
C GLU A 74 1.15 11.08 -0.45
N THR A 75 0.46 12.08 0.11
CA THR A 75 -0.51 11.90 1.18
C THR A 75 -1.92 11.93 0.63
N GLU A 76 -2.82 11.14 1.21
CA GLU A 76 -4.24 11.22 0.87
C GLU A 76 -4.83 12.59 1.20
N PRO A 77 -5.77 13.10 0.37
CA PRO A 77 -6.42 14.37 0.63
C PRO A 77 -7.20 14.33 1.96
N MET A 78 -7.22 15.46 2.67
CA MET A 78 -7.88 15.54 3.96
C MET A 78 -9.39 15.34 3.80
N ARG A 79 -9.95 14.32 4.46
CA ARG A 79 -11.38 14.02 4.44
C ARG A 79 -12.07 14.50 5.71
N ARG A 80 -13.36 14.85 5.59
CA ARG A 80 -14.19 15.28 6.74
C ARG A 80 -14.22 14.17 7.80
N GLY A 81 -13.96 14.54 9.06
CA GLY A 81 -13.94 13.60 10.19
C GLY A 81 -12.59 12.93 10.47
N TRP A 82 -11.53 13.25 9.71
CA TRP A 82 -10.18 12.75 9.98
C TRP A 82 -9.38 13.64 10.95
N GLY A 83 -9.83 14.87 11.19
CA GLY A 83 -9.06 15.87 11.93
C GLY A 83 -7.72 16.17 11.25
N ASN A 84 -6.69 16.50 12.02
CA ASN A 84 -5.33 16.78 11.52
C ASN A 84 -4.52 15.50 11.21
N ARG A 85 -5.18 14.34 11.07
CA ARG A 85 -4.52 13.06 10.80
C ARG A 85 -4.16 12.97 9.31
N ILE A 86 -2.99 12.39 9.06
CA ILE A 86 -2.42 12.25 7.72
C ILE A 86 -2.31 10.78 7.39
N TYR A 87 -2.81 10.43 6.21
CA TYR A 87 -2.88 9.07 5.72
C TYR A 87 -2.11 8.92 4.42
N TYR A 88 -1.65 7.70 4.19
CA TYR A 88 -0.89 7.34 3.00
C TYR A 88 -1.41 6.00 2.50
N ARG A 89 -1.37 5.78 1.19
CA ARG A 89 -1.60 4.45 0.64
C ARG A 89 -0.26 3.73 0.44
N PRO A 90 -0.13 2.46 0.90
CA PRO A 90 1.07 1.68 0.66
C PRO A 90 1.45 1.56 -0.82
N ASP A 91 0.48 1.46 -1.73
CA ASP A 91 0.74 1.41 -3.18
C ASP A 91 1.47 2.68 -3.71
N LYS A 92 1.04 3.87 -3.30
CA LYS A 92 1.70 5.15 -3.60
C LYS A 92 3.06 5.30 -2.94
N ILE A 93 3.23 4.72 -1.76
CA ILE A 93 4.55 4.66 -1.11
C ILE A 93 5.50 3.77 -1.91
N ALA A 94 5.03 2.62 -2.41
CA ALA A 94 5.82 1.73 -3.27
C ALA A 94 6.22 2.44 -4.57
N GLU A 95 5.30 3.18 -5.19
CA GLU A 95 5.57 3.99 -6.37
C GLU A 95 6.68 5.02 -6.13
N TRP A 96 6.59 5.75 -5.02
CA TRP A 96 7.63 6.69 -4.60
C TRP A 96 8.98 6.00 -4.35
N LEU A 97 9.00 4.90 -3.61
CA LEU A 97 10.24 4.16 -3.29
C LEU A 97 10.90 3.56 -4.54
N SER A 98 10.10 3.14 -5.51
CA SER A 98 10.61 2.59 -6.77
C SER A 98 11.16 3.66 -7.73
N GLY A 99 10.94 4.95 -7.44
CA GLY A 99 11.24 6.04 -8.37
C GLY A 99 10.37 6.00 -9.63
N GLY A 100 9.12 5.51 -9.52
CA GLY A 100 8.20 5.34 -10.64
C GLY A 100 8.42 4.08 -11.48
N LYS A 101 9.37 3.21 -11.11
CA LYS A 101 9.57 1.91 -11.78
C LYS A 101 8.45 0.90 -11.50
N CYS A 102 7.73 1.07 -10.38
CA CYS A 102 6.57 0.27 -10.00
C CYS A 102 5.38 1.20 -9.74
N SER A 103 4.41 1.22 -10.64
CA SER A 103 3.18 2.01 -10.44
C SER A 103 2.34 1.42 -9.29
N ASP A 104 1.49 2.25 -8.68
CA ASP A 104 0.61 1.85 -7.58
C ASP A 104 -0.31 0.66 -7.93
N TRP A 105 -0.85 0.63 -9.15
CA TRP A 105 -1.65 -0.50 -9.62
C TRP A 105 -0.82 -1.80 -9.74
N GLN A 106 0.47 -1.72 -10.12
CA GLN A 106 1.34 -2.88 -10.23
C GLN A 106 1.62 -3.47 -8.83
N PHE A 107 1.86 -2.60 -7.84
CA PHE A 107 2.03 -3.03 -6.46
C PHE A 107 0.75 -3.65 -5.89
N SER A 108 -0.41 -3.12 -6.28
CA SER A 108 -1.71 -3.70 -5.92
C SER A 108 -1.95 -5.07 -6.57
N ALA A 109 -1.55 -5.24 -7.83
CA ALA A 109 -1.61 -6.52 -8.54
C ALA A 109 -0.73 -7.60 -7.85
N LEU A 110 0.48 -7.23 -7.44
CA LEU A 110 1.38 -8.09 -6.66
C LEU A 110 0.73 -8.57 -5.37
N TRP A 111 0.09 -7.65 -4.64
CA TRP A 111 -0.61 -7.99 -3.41
C TRP A 111 -1.79 -8.92 -3.66
N LEU A 112 -2.60 -8.67 -4.71
CA LEU A 112 -3.72 -9.55 -5.09
C LEU A 112 -3.24 -10.97 -5.41
N GLN A 113 -2.15 -11.10 -6.17
CA GLN A 113 -1.54 -12.40 -6.46
C GLN A 113 -1.06 -13.08 -5.17
N ARG A 114 -0.38 -12.34 -4.28
CA ARG A 114 0.11 -12.87 -2.99
C ARG A 114 -1.02 -13.37 -2.10
N MET A 115 -2.18 -12.71 -2.14
CA MET A 115 -3.38 -13.08 -1.40
C MET A 115 -4.20 -14.19 -2.08
N GLY A 116 -3.68 -14.84 -3.12
CA GLY A 116 -4.36 -15.94 -3.80
C GLY A 116 -5.51 -15.49 -4.71
N MET A 117 -5.52 -14.22 -5.11
CA MET A 117 -6.49 -13.64 -6.06
C MET A 117 -5.77 -13.17 -7.34
N PRO A 118 -5.06 -14.06 -8.06
CA PRO A 118 -4.39 -13.68 -9.30
C PRO A 118 -5.40 -13.18 -10.34
N LEU A 119 -4.95 -12.27 -11.19
CA LEU A 119 -5.70 -11.80 -12.35
C LEU A 119 -5.30 -12.63 -13.57
N GLU A 120 -6.27 -12.98 -14.42
CA GLU A 120 -5.99 -13.69 -15.68
C GLU A 120 -5.24 -12.81 -16.68
N VAL A 121 -5.51 -11.50 -16.64
CA VAL A 121 -4.85 -10.46 -17.42
C VAL A 121 -4.41 -9.37 -16.46
N VAL A 122 -3.11 -9.06 -16.44
CA VAL A 122 -2.58 -7.95 -15.63
C VAL A 122 -2.49 -6.71 -16.51
N SER A 123 -3.46 -5.82 -16.31
CA SER A 123 -3.48 -4.45 -16.82
C SER A 123 -3.99 -3.52 -15.71
N GLU A 124 -3.72 -2.23 -15.85
CA GLU A 124 -4.21 -1.22 -14.90
C GLU A 124 -5.73 -1.27 -14.75
N ASP A 125 -6.46 -1.27 -15.87
CA ASP A 125 -7.94 -1.33 -15.87
C ASP A 125 -8.48 -2.56 -15.13
N THR A 126 -7.90 -3.75 -15.37
CA THR A 126 -8.35 -4.99 -14.72
C THR A 126 -8.05 -4.98 -13.22
N VAL A 127 -6.92 -4.41 -12.80
CA VAL A 127 -6.58 -4.25 -11.39
C VAL A 127 -7.55 -3.29 -10.71
N LEU A 128 -7.80 -2.13 -11.32
CA LEU A 128 -8.72 -1.13 -10.78
C LEU A 128 -10.16 -1.64 -10.72
N GLU A 129 -10.61 -2.39 -11.73
CA GLU A 129 -11.91 -3.04 -11.72
C GLU A 129 -12.01 -4.06 -10.57
N ARG A 130 -10.99 -4.91 -10.38
CA ARG A 130 -10.97 -5.86 -9.27
C ARG A 130 -10.98 -5.16 -7.92
N ILE A 131 -10.20 -4.08 -7.75
CA ILE A 131 -10.21 -3.27 -6.54
C ILE A 131 -11.63 -2.73 -6.28
N ALA A 132 -12.28 -2.15 -7.28
CA ALA A 132 -13.63 -1.62 -7.16
C ALA A 132 -14.66 -2.71 -6.81
N GLN A 133 -14.53 -3.93 -7.35
CA GLN A 133 -15.35 -5.07 -6.97
C GLN A 133 -15.15 -5.44 -5.49
N LEU A 134 -13.90 -5.51 -5.02
CA LEU A 134 -13.57 -5.84 -3.62
C LEU A 134 -14.06 -4.77 -2.65
N GLU A 135 -14.01 -3.49 -3.02
CA GLU A 135 -14.52 -2.39 -2.19
C GLU A 135 -16.04 -2.38 -2.05
N ARG A 136 -16.77 -2.96 -3.01
CA ARG A 136 -18.24 -3.12 -2.94
C ARG A 136 -18.68 -4.28 -2.06
N VAL A 137 -17.77 -5.18 -1.69
CA VAL A 137 -18.11 -6.28 -0.78
C VAL A 137 -18.02 -5.78 0.65
N ASP A 138 -19.19 -5.58 1.26
CA ASP A 138 -19.30 -5.28 2.68
C ASP A 138 -18.58 -6.36 3.49
N ASN A 139 -17.73 -5.94 4.44
CA ASN A 139 -16.94 -6.79 5.31
C ASN A 139 -15.83 -7.63 4.65
N LEU A 140 -15.33 -7.28 3.45
CA LEU A 140 -14.19 -8.02 2.88
C LEU A 140 -12.86 -7.74 3.61
N PHE A 141 -12.77 -6.58 4.28
CA PHE A 141 -11.63 -6.22 5.12
C PHE A 141 -12.05 -5.83 6.55
N PRO A 142 -12.61 -6.77 7.35
CA PRO A 142 -13.07 -6.50 8.71
C PRO A 142 -11.93 -5.97 9.57
N ALA A 143 -10.71 -6.47 9.40
CA ALA A 143 -9.56 -6.03 10.16
C ALA A 143 -9.09 -4.62 9.80
N VAL A 144 -9.32 -4.16 8.57
CA VAL A 144 -9.12 -2.74 8.21
C VAL A 144 -10.19 -1.92 8.91
N ASN A 145 -11.47 -2.27 8.72
CA ASN A 145 -12.58 -1.59 9.37
C ASN A 145 -12.45 -1.58 10.91
N GLN A 146 -11.89 -2.64 11.49
CA GLN A 146 -11.61 -2.81 12.91
C GLN A 146 -10.33 -2.08 13.33
N LEU A 147 -9.26 -2.00 12.53
CA LEU A 147 -8.14 -1.10 12.78
C LEU A 147 -8.64 0.35 12.84
N TRP A 148 -9.48 0.76 11.90
CA TRP A 148 -10.14 2.08 11.91
C TRP A 148 -11.05 2.29 13.14
N ARG A 149 -11.72 1.24 13.66
CA ARG A 149 -12.53 1.29 14.91
C ARG A 149 -11.67 1.26 16.18
N ASN A 150 -10.73 0.34 16.31
CA ASN A 150 -9.83 0.20 17.46
C ASN A 150 -8.93 1.44 17.62
N PHE A 151 -8.50 2.09 16.53
CA PHE A 151 -7.81 3.40 16.61
C PHE A 151 -8.72 4.55 17.06
N ARG A 152 -10.05 4.42 17.03
CA ARG A 152 -10.97 5.34 17.72
C ARG A 152 -11.08 5.01 19.22
N GLU A 153 -10.99 3.74 19.59
CA GLU A 153 -11.15 3.28 20.98
C GLU A 153 -9.92 3.52 21.86
N VAL A 154 -8.70 3.48 21.29
CA VAL A 154 -7.45 3.79 22.03
C VAL A 154 -7.37 5.26 22.48
N ASP A 155 -8.22 6.16 21.95
CA ASP A 155 -8.33 7.56 22.38
C ASP A 155 -9.51 7.80 23.36
N ALA A 156 -10.26 6.76 23.76
CA ALA A 156 -11.35 6.85 24.75
C ALA A 156 -10.97 6.30 26.14
N SER A 157 -9.69 6.00 26.36
CA SER A 157 -9.13 5.49 27.62
C SER A 157 -7.93 6.31 28.08
#